data_AF-A0A1T4ME69-F1
#
_entry.id   AF-A0A1T4ME69-F1
#
_cell.length_a   1.000
_cell.length_b   1.000
_cell.length_c   1.000
_cell.angle_alpha   90.00
_cell.angle_beta   90.00
_cell.angle_gamma   90.00
#
_symmetry.space_group_name_H-M   'P 1'
#
loop_
_entity.id
_entity.type
_entity.pdbx_description
1 polymer ?
#
loop_
_entity_poly.entity_id
_entity_poly.type
_entity_poly.pdbx_seq_one_letter_code
_entity_poly.pdbx_strand_id
1 'polypeptide(L)'
;MIHHPNQLSPEEAQELLKQLVLLDGPGSTGLSRLQVMQLLCARKRALAAGDQSFDGLLFELGKQLDEQIRDGAPLALKKRFTLLTDYFQRLELATGHLNHLAFMGSSQLDLELLVELKHDMEWFESIDGGLFARLMVDDLLKSQLLDSYGRRRVKLLVDGLARIQTVQTQKNDMKFFDLQAVQGIIYRLQQLEKEERLFMLLAEIVAEQSKLNQAAMSTPQGQEVIRRVTTIELRQRHGVEGDIPDALFQKAFELVKLEAIYSNAILPQVVRGNAALRQDFIEKSGLDLFYIEDLEDQYCSKNRLSSDMLKMIRSV
;
A
#
# COMPACT_ATOMS: atom_id res chain seq x y z
N MET A 1 -15.98 16.80 16.20
CA MET A 1 -15.59 15.90 15.10
C MET A 1 -16.84 15.62 14.29
N ILE A 2 -16.89 16.09 13.04
CA ILE A 2 -18.04 15.86 12.16
C ILE A 2 -17.84 14.45 11.59
N HIS A 3 -18.63 13.48 12.06
CA HIS A 3 -18.64 12.14 11.47
C HIS A 3 -19.00 12.25 10.00
N HIS A 4 -18.11 11.81 9.12
CA HIS A 4 -18.45 11.65 7.71
C HIS A 4 -19.64 10.67 7.64
N PRO A 5 -20.69 10.90 6.82
CA PRO A 5 -21.90 10.05 6.77
C PRO A 5 -21.63 8.56 6.44
N ASN A 6 -20.39 8.21 6.12
CA ASN A 6 -19.92 6.87 5.78
C ASN A 6 -19.19 6.15 6.94
N GLN A 7 -19.06 6.78 8.12
CA GLN A 7 -18.28 6.23 9.24
C GLN A 7 -19.20 5.75 10.38
N LEU A 8 -19.60 4.47 10.30
CA LEU A 8 -20.19 3.75 11.43
C LEU A 8 -19.10 3.29 12.41
N SER A 9 -19.38 3.29 13.70
CA SER A 9 -18.60 2.54 14.68
C SER A 9 -18.64 1.03 14.34
N PRO A 10 -17.69 0.22 14.85
CA PRO A 10 -17.73 -1.23 14.64
C PRO A 10 -19.06 -1.85 15.10
N GLU A 11 -19.58 -1.40 16.25
CA GLU A 11 -20.85 -1.86 16.81
C GLU A 11 -22.05 -1.46 15.94
N GLU A 12 -22.09 -0.22 15.46
CA GLU A 12 -23.15 0.27 14.56
C GLU A 12 -23.14 -0.48 13.22
N ALA A 13 -21.95 -0.81 12.70
CA ALA A 13 -21.83 -1.57 11.46
C ALA A 13 -22.27 -3.02 11.63
N GLN A 14 -21.94 -3.65 12.75
CA GLN A 14 -22.41 -4.99 13.10
C GLN A 14 -23.93 -5.02 13.27
N GLU A 15 -24.51 -4.02 13.93
CA GLU A 15 -25.95 -3.89 14.10
C GLU A 15 -26.66 -3.66 12.76
N LEU A 16 -26.13 -2.79 11.91
CA LEU A 16 -26.62 -2.61 10.55
C LEU A 16 -26.58 -3.93 9.75
N LEU A 17 -25.48 -4.69 9.85
CA LEU A 17 -25.36 -5.98 9.19
C LEU A 17 -26.42 -6.98 9.68
N LYS A 18 -26.63 -7.09 11.00
CA LYS A 18 -27.69 -7.92 11.59
C LYS A 18 -29.08 -7.53 11.09
N GLN A 19 -29.38 -6.23 11.10
CA GLN A 19 -30.67 -5.71 10.63
C GLN A 19 -30.91 -6.03 9.15
N LEU A 20 -29.89 -5.87 8.31
CA LEU A 20 -30.00 -6.16 6.88
C LEU A 20 -30.17 -7.64 6.59
N VAL A 21 -29.64 -8.52 7.45
CA VAL A 21 -29.70 -9.97 7.26
C VAL A 21 -30.96 -10.59 7.87
N LEU A 22 -31.40 -10.12 9.05
CA LEU A 22 -32.41 -10.79 9.87
C LEU A 22 -33.78 -10.11 9.93
N LEU A 23 -33.93 -8.83 9.54
CA LEU A 23 -35.23 -8.14 9.65
C LEU A 23 -36.10 -8.30 8.40
N ASP A 24 -37.26 -8.93 8.60
CA ASP A 24 -38.36 -9.08 7.64
C ASP A 24 -39.18 -7.78 7.53
N GLY A 25 -38.75 -6.87 6.66
CA GLY A 25 -39.54 -5.72 6.24
C GLY A 25 -40.16 -5.93 4.85
N PRO A 26 -41.50 -5.81 4.65
CA PRO A 26 -42.16 -6.02 3.35
C PRO A 26 -41.87 -4.95 2.28
N GLY A 27 -40.71 -4.28 2.34
CA GLY A 27 -40.36 -3.18 1.44
C GLY A 27 -38.87 -2.98 1.11
N SER A 28 -37.93 -3.79 1.62
CA SER A 28 -36.50 -3.59 1.35
C SER A 28 -35.87 -4.75 0.59
N THR A 29 -36.25 -4.95 -0.67
CA THR A 29 -35.66 -6.00 -1.51
C THR A 29 -34.21 -5.70 -1.93
N GLY A 30 -33.73 -4.46 -1.80
CA GLY A 30 -32.37 -4.05 -2.16
C GLY A 30 -31.60 -3.38 -1.02
N LEU A 31 -30.30 -3.64 -0.96
CA LEU A 31 -29.35 -2.88 -0.14
C LEU A 31 -29.26 -1.47 -0.71
N SER A 32 -29.42 -0.43 0.12
CA SER A 32 -29.18 0.93 -0.35
C SER A 32 -27.69 1.15 -0.59
N ARG A 33 -27.35 2.01 -1.56
CA ARG A 33 -25.97 2.43 -1.84
C ARG A 33 -25.23 2.90 -0.57
N LEU A 34 -25.90 3.69 0.27
CA LEU A 34 -25.33 4.19 1.52
C LEU A 34 -24.97 3.05 2.48
N GLN A 35 -25.86 2.07 2.66
CA GLN A 35 -25.61 0.92 3.54
C GLN A 35 -24.43 0.08 3.05
N VAL A 36 -24.34 -0.18 1.73
CA VAL A 36 -23.21 -0.88 1.14
C VAL A 36 -21.90 -0.13 1.41
N MET A 37 -21.87 1.18 1.17
CA MET A 37 -20.68 1.99 1.44
C MET A 37 -20.28 1.96 2.92
N GLN A 38 -21.23 2.13 3.83
CA GLN A 38 -20.97 2.12 5.28
C GLN A 38 -20.38 0.77 5.74
N LEU A 39 -20.95 -0.34 5.25
CA LEU A 39 -20.45 -1.68 5.57
C LEU A 39 -19.07 -1.95 4.97
N LEU A 40 -18.81 -1.54 3.72
CA LEU A 40 -17.49 -1.67 3.10
C LEU A 40 -16.42 -0.86 3.85
N CYS A 41 -16.74 0.38 4.23
CA CYS A 41 -15.86 1.22 5.05
C CYS A 41 -15.58 0.61 6.43
N ALA A 42 -16.58 0.00 7.07
CA ALA A 42 -16.42 -0.67 8.35
C ALA A 42 -15.59 -1.95 8.22
N ARG A 43 -15.87 -2.78 7.21
CA ARG A 43 -15.09 -3.99 6.91
C ARG A 43 -13.62 -3.66 6.62
N LYS A 44 -13.35 -2.63 5.81
CA LYS A 44 -11.97 -2.19 5.52
C LYS A 44 -11.20 -1.82 6.78
N ARG A 45 -11.85 -1.13 7.73
CA ARG A 45 -11.25 -0.75 9.02
C ARG A 45 -11.01 -1.97 9.90
N ALA A 46 -11.95 -2.91 9.97
CA ALA A 46 -11.79 -4.15 10.71
C ALA A 46 -10.58 -4.95 10.19
N LEU A 47 -10.45 -5.08 8.86
CA LEU A 47 -9.29 -5.73 8.23
C LEU A 47 -7.97 -5.03 8.57
N ALA A 48 -7.93 -3.69 8.56
CA ALA A 48 -6.74 -2.94 8.92
C ALA A 48 -6.35 -3.09 10.40
N ALA A 49 -7.33 -3.31 11.29
CA ALA A 49 -7.11 -3.53 12.71
C ALA A 49 -6.83 -5.00 13.09
N GLY A 50 -6.91 -5.94 12.13
CA GLY A 50 -6.87 -7.37 12.41
C GLY A 50 -8.06 -7.86 13.24
N ASP A 51 -9.18 -7.14 13.21
CA ASP A 51 -10.39 -7.46 13.97
C ASP A 51 -11.23 -8.53 13.27
N GLN A 52 -11.37 -9.69 13.92
CA GLN A 52 -12.13 -10.84 13.44
C GLN A 52 -13.63 -10.79 13.82
N SER A 53 -14.10 -9.72 14.47
CA SER A 53 -15.49 -9.58 14.92
C SER A 53 -16.49 -9.68 13.76
N PHE A 54 -16.16 -9.12 12.59
CA PHE A 54 -16.98 -9.25 11.38
C PHE A 54 -17.06 -10.70 10.88
N ASP A 55 -15.97 -11.47 10.94
CA ASP A 55 -15.95 -12.86 10.47
C ASP A 55 -16.79 -13.76 11.39
N GLY A 56 -16.64 -13.58 12.71
CA GLY A 56 -17.47 -14.26 13.70
C GLY A 56 -18.94 -13.96 13.48
N LEU A 57 -19.30 -12.69 13.28
CA LEU A 57 -20.68 -12.28 13.04
C LEU A 57 -21.24 -12.86 11.73
N LEU A 58 -20.49 -12.82 10.63
CA LEU A 58 -20.93 -13.41 9.35
C LEU A 58 -21.19 -14.91 9.48
N PHE A 59 -20.33 -15.63 10.22
CA PHE A 59 -20.52 -17.05 10.48
C PHE A 59 -21.79 -17.33 11.29
N GLU A 60 -22.02 -16.59 12.38
CA GLU A 60 -23.23 -16.71 13.19
C GLU A 60 -24.50 -16.42 12.39
N LEU A 61 -24.49 -15.34 11.61
CA LEU A 61 -25.61 -14.95 10.75
C LEU A 61 -25.89 -15.99 9.66
N GLY A 62 -24.85 -16.58 9.06
CA GLY A 62 -24.99 -17.66 8.09
C GLY A 62 -25.70 -18.88 8.68
N LYS A 63 -25.32 -19.28 9.90
CA LYS A 63 -25.98 -20.39 10.62
C LYS A 63 -27.44 -20.07 10.94
N GLN A 64 -27.72 -18.89 11.47
CA GLN A 64 -29.09 -18.45 11.80
C GLN A 64 -29.97 -18.39 10.54
N LEU A 65 -29.44 -17.91 9.42
CA LEU A 65 -30.14 -17.90 8.15
C LEU A 65 -30.45 -19.30 7.65
N ASP A 66 -29.51 -20.24 7.72
CA ASP A 66 -29.78 -21.62 7.28
C ASP A 66 -30.88 -22.28 8.12
N GLU A 67 -30.93 -22.00 9.44
CA GLU A 67 -32.02 -22.42 10.33
C GLU A 67 -33.36 -21.76 9.93
N GLN A 68 -33.39 -20.44 9.72
CA GLN A 68 -34.60 -19.71 9.31
C GLN A 68 -35.13 -20.17 7.94
N ILE A 69 -34.25 -20.38 6.97
CA ILE A 69 -34.63 -20.85 5.62
C ILE A 69 -35.20 -22.27 5.70
N ARG A 70 -34.61 -23.16 6.52
CA ARG A 70 -35.16 -24.49 6.78
C ARG A 70 -36.56 -24.40 7.40
N ASP A 71 -36.77 -23.42 8.27
CA ASP A 71 -38.02 -23.20 8.99
C ASP A 71 -39.05 -22.37 8.19
N GLY A 72 -38.77 -22.06 6.91
CA GLY A 72 -39.72 -21.49 5.95
C GLY A 72 -39.51 -20.02 5.58
N ALA A 73 -38.42 -19.39 6.00
CA ALA A 73 -38.12 -17.99 5.68
C ALA A 73 -37.86 -17.77 4.17
N PRO A 74 -38.01 -16.52 3.66
CA PRO A 74 -37.84 -16.23 2.24
C PRO A 74 -36.40 -16.45 1.75
N LEU A 75 -36.23 -17.16 0.63
CA LEU A 75 -34.91 -17.36 -0.02
C LEU A 75 -34.21 -16.05 -0.43
N ALA A 76 -34.95 -14.94 -0.50
CA ALA A 76 -34.41 -13.60 -0.74
C ALA A 76 -33.40 -13.17 0.36
N LEU A 77 -33.57 -13.61 1.61
CA LEU A 77 -32.64 -13.32 2.70
C LEU A 77 -31.28 -13.94 2.44
N LYS A 78 -31.26 -15.23 2.05
CA LYS A 78 -30.03 -15.94 1.68
C LYS A 78 -29.31 -15.27 0.50
N LYS A 79 -30.06 -14.86 -0.54
CA LYS A 79 -29.48 -14.12 -1.68
C LYS A 79 -28.84 -12.80 -1.26
N ARG A 80 -29.47 -12.04 -0.36
CA ARG A 80 -28.92 -10.78 0.16
C ARG A 80 -27.65 -11.00 0.96
N PHE A 81 -27.64 -12.04 1.80
CA PHE A 81 -26.44 -12.41 2.57
C PHE A 81 -25.29 -12.82 1.65
N THR A 82 -25.54 -13.67 0.66
CA THR A 82 -24.53 -14.04 -0.34
C THR A 82 -23.99 -12.81 -1.08
N LEU A 83 -24.87 -11.87 -1.46
CA LEU A 83 -24.45 -10.63 -2.11
C LEU A 83 -23.52 -9.79 -1.22
N LEU A 84 -23.82 -9.67 0.08
CA LEU A 84 -22.97 -8.97 1.05
C LEU A 84 -21.62 -9.67 1.23
N THR A 85 -21.60 -11.00 1.33
CA THR A 85 -20.34 -11.77 1.43
C THR A 85 -19.49 -11.60 0.17
N ASP A 86 -20.11 -11.58 -1.01
CA ASP A 86 -19.41 -11.35 -2.27
C ASP A 86 -18.77 -9.94 -2.32
N TYR A 87 -19.46 -8.93 -1.76
CA TYR A 87 -18.93 -7.56 -1.67
C TYR A 87 -17.72 -7.47 -0.74
N PHE A 88 -17.76 -8.15 0.41
CA PHE A 88 -16.62 -8.20 1.33
C PHE A 88 -15.44 -8.98 0.75
N GLN A 89 -15.71 -10.12 0.11
CA GLN A 89 -14.68 -10.90 -0.56
C GLN A 89 -13.98 -10.08 -1.65
N ARG A 90 -14.75 -9.34 -2.47
CA ARG A 90 -14.20 -8.46 -3.50
C ARG A 90 -13.33 -7.35 -2.91
N LEU A 91 -13.76 -6.74 -1.80
CA LEU A 91 -12.97 -5.74 -1.07
C LEU A 91 -11.62 -6.30 -0.60
N GLU A 92 -11.62 -7.51 -0.06
CA GLU A 92 -10.40 -8.18 0.42
C GLU A 92 -9.45 -8.53 -0.72
N LEU A 93 -9.97 -9.13 -1.80
CA LEU A 93 -9.18 -9.46 -2.98
C LEU A 93 -8.56 -8.20 -3.61
N ALA A 94 -9.37 -7.17 -3.86
CA ALA A 94 -8.88 -5.92 -4.44
C ALA A 94 -7.83 -5.24 -3.54
N THR A 95 -8.03 -5.27 -2.21
CA THR A 95 -7.04 -4.76 -1.24
C THR A 95 -5.75 -5.58 -1.29
N GLY A 96 -5.85 -6.91 -1.32
CA GLY A 96 -4.71 -7.82 -1.40
C GLY A 96 -3.90 -7.62 -2.68
N HIS A 97 -4.58 -7.54 -3.82
CA HIS A 97 -3.97 -7.25 -5.11
C HIS A 97 -3.25 -5.91 -5.09
N LEU A 98 -3.91 -4.82 -4.66
CA LEU A 98 -3.28 -3.51 -4.62
C LEU A 98 -2.06 -3.46 -3.69
N ASN A 99 -2.15 -4.08 -2.50
CA ASN A 99 -1.02 -4.16 -1.57
C ASN A 99 0.14 -4.95 -2.17
N HIS A 100 -0.14 -6.11 -2.76
CA HIS A 100 0.89 -6.92 -3.40
C HIS A 100 1.65 -6.11 -4.46
N LEU A 101 0.93 -5.37 -5.31
CA LEU A 101 1.52 -4.49 -6.33
C LEU A 101 2.29 -3.31 -5.74
N ALA A 102 1.84 -2.78 -4.61
CA ALA A 102 2.49 -1.69 -3.93
C ALA A 102 3.85 -2.09 -3.36
N PHE A 103 4.01 -3.33 -2.86
CA PHE A 103 5.21 -3.76 -2.13
C PHE A 103 6.14 -4.71 -2.91
N MET A 104 5.63 -5.59 -3.79
CA MET A 104 6.41 -6.70 -4.36
C MET A 104 6.99 -6.44 -5.76
N GLY A 105 6.79 -5.23 -6.33
CA GLY A 105 7.32 -4.86 -7.65
C GLY A 105 6.51 -5.44 -8.82
N SER A 106 7.03 -5.31 -10.05
CA SER A 106 6.29 -5.63 -11.29
C SER A 106 6.56 -7.03 -11.84
N SER A 107 7.40 -7.83 -11.18
CA SER A 107 7.79 -9.17 -11.63
C SER A 107 6.64 -10.20 -11.59
N GLN A 108 5.59 -9.95 -10.81
CA GLN A 108 4.39 -10.78 -10.71
C GLN A 108 3.16 -10.13 -11.37
N LEU A 109 3.35 -9.01 -12.09
CA LEU A 109 2.27 -8.36 -12.81
C LEU A 109 2.00 -9.03 -14.15
N ASP A 110 0.86 -9.69 -14.24
CA ASP A 110 0.31 -10.14 -15.51
C ASP A 110 -0.88 -9.28 -15.95
N LEU A 111 -1.31 -9.55 -17.18
CA LEU A 111 -2.44 -8.86 -17.80
C LEU A 111 -3.75 -9.15 -17.08
N GLU A 112 -3.90 -10.37 -16.57
CA GLU A 112 -5.12 -10.87 -15.93
C GLU A 112 -5.41 -10.11 -14.64
N LEU A 113 -4.42 -10.01 -13.76
CA LEU A 113 -4.53 -9.28 -12.50
C LEU A 113 -4.89 -7.80 -12.70
N LEU A 114 -4.33 -7.14 -13.72
CA LEU A 114 -4.66 -5.74 -14.01
C LEU A 114 -6.08 -5.58 -14.58
N VAL A 115 -6.55 -6.55 -15.36
CA VAL A 115 -7.91 -6.58 -15.87
C VAL A 115 -8.91 -6.82 -14.73
N GLU A 116 -8.61 -7.73 -13.80
CA GLU A 116 -9.40 -7.95 -12.59
C GLU A 116 -9.46 -6.70 -11.72
N LEU A 117 -8.30 -6.07 -11.45
CA LEU A 117 -8.26 -4.86 -10.65
C LEU A 117 -8.99 -3.69 -11.33
N LYS A 118 -8.98 -3.63 -12.67
CA LYS A 118 -9.80 -2.68 -13.44
C LYS A 118 -11.29 -2.96 -13.26
N HIS A 119 -11.71 -4.22 -13.31
CA HIS A 119 -13.08 -4.62 -13.04
C HIS A 119 -13.53 -4.21 -11.64
N ASP A 120 -12.71 -4.48 -10.64
CA ASP A 120 -13.00 -4.10 -9.26
C ASP A 120 -13.08 -2.58 -9.10
N MET A 121 -12.12 -1.84 -9.66
CA MET A 121 -12.16 -0.38 -9.68
C MET A 121 -13.50 0.13 -10.23
N GLU A 122 -13.94 -0.35 -11.41
CA GLU A 122 -15.24 0.08 -11.96
C GLU A 122 -16.43 -0.31 -11.09
N TRP A 123 -16.37 -1.46 -10.43
CA TRP A 123 -17.43 -1.89 -9.54
C TRP A 123 -17.56 -0.94 -8.34
N PHE A 124 -16.45 -0.60 -7.67
CA PHE A 124 -16.46 0.37 -6.58
C PHE A 124 -16.90 1.77 -7.03
N GLU A 125 -16.41 2.23 -8.18
CA GLU A 125 -16.80 3.52 -8.77
C GLU A 125 -18.29 3.58 -9.13
N SER A 126 -18.89 2.44 -9.50
CA SER A 126 -20.34 2.36 -9.77
C SER A 126 -21.19 2.49 -8.50
N ILE A 127 -20.64 2.12 -7.34
CA ILE A 127 -21.29 2.32 -6.05
C ILE A 127 -21.24 3.79 -5.69
N ASP A 128 -20.05 4.40 -5.62
CA ASP A 128 -19.88 5.83 -5.37
C ASP A 128 -18.58 6.34 -6.00
N GLY A 129 -18.63 7.52 -6.62
CA GLY A 129 -17.47 8.11 -7.27
C GLY A 129 -16.32 8.29 -6.27
N GLY A 130 -15.14 7.80 -6.62
CA GLY A 130 -13.94 7.80 -5.79
C GLY A 130 -13.99 6.80 -4.61
N LEU A 131 -14.94 5.84 -4.59
CA LEU A 131 -14.96 4.82 -3.55
C LEU A 131 -13.74 3.90 -3.59
N PHE A 132 -13.25 3.54 -4.78
CA PHE A 132 -12.04 2.72 -4.90
C PHE A 132 -10.85 3.41 -4.24
N ALA A 133 -10.64 4.69 -4.57
CA ALA A 133 -9.55 5.49 -4.02
C ALA A 133 -9.67 5.61 -2.49
N ARG A 134 -10.84 5.97 -1.97
CA ARG A 134 -11.07 6.14 -0.52
C ARG A 134 -10.86 4.87 0.28
N LEU A 135 -11.28 3.70 -0.23
CA LEU A 135 -11.19 2.45 0.51
C LEU A 135 -9.80 1.83 0.46
N MET A 136 -9.08 1.97 -0.65
CA MET A 136 -7.88 1.17 -0.90
C MET A 136 -6.62 2.00 -1.13
N VAL A 137 -6.74 3.16 -1.77
CA VAL A 137 -5.56 3.94 -2.22
C VAL A 137 -5.13 4.96 -1.17
N ASP A 138 -6.08 5.69 -0.58
CA ASP A 138 -5.77 6.82 0.31
C ASP A 138 -4.98 6.41 1.56
N ASP A 139 -5.38 5.32 2.20
CA ASP A 139 -4.70 4.81 3.41
C ASP A 139 -3.36 4.16 3.05
N LEU A 140 -3.30 3.44 1.92
CA LEU A 140 -2.06 2.84 1.43
C LEU A 140 -1.01 3.91 1.12
N LEU A 141 -1.40 5.01 0.47
CA LEU A 141 -0.55 6.16 0.21
C LEU A 141 -0.21 6.99 1.45
N LYS A 142 -0.81 6.73 2.62
CA LYS A 142 -0.41 7.35 3.89
C LYS A 142 0.48 6.43 4.73
N SER A 143 0.51 5.14 4.42
CA SER A 143 1.31 4.16 5.15
C SER A 143 2.79 4.55 5.18
N GLN A 144 3.40 4.56 6.37
CA GLN A 144 4.84 4.79 6.54
C GLN A 144 5.68 3.58 6.08
N LEU A 145 5.04 2.43 5.90
CA LEU A 145 5.66 1.22 5.35
C LEU A 145 5.90 1.34 3.84
N LEU A 146 5.21 2.25 3.16
CA LEU A 146 5.31 2.43 1.73
C LEU A 146 6.40 3.44 1.39
N ASP A 147 7.42 2.97 0.69
CA ASP A 147 8.55 3.77 0.23
C ASP A 147 8.19 4.69 -0.94
N SER A 148 9.16 5.51 -1.37
CA SER A 148 8.95 6.46 -2.47
C SER A 148 8.62 5.76 -3.80
N TYR A 149 9.19 4.59 -4.08
CA TYR A 149 8.91 3.84 -5.30
C TYR A 149 7.56 3.14 -5.22
N GLY A 150 7.21 2.55 -4.08
CA GLY A 150 5.88 1.98 -3.83
C GLY A 150 4.76 3.00 -4.03
N ARG A 151 4.91 4.23 -3.52
CA ARG A 151 3.95 5.33 -3.77
C ARG A 151 3.81 5.66 -5.26
N ARG A 152 4.93 5.73 -5.98
CA ARG A 152 4.94 5.96 -7.44
C ARG A 152 4.28 4.80 -8.19
N ARG A 153 4.50 3.55 -7.78
CA ARG A 153 3.86 2.36 -8.36
C ARG A 153 2.34 2.42 -8.20
N VAL A 154 1.85 2.66 -6.98
CA VAL A 154 0.40 2.78 -6.70
C VAL A 154 -0.22 3.89 -7.54
N LYS A 155 0.41 5.07 -7.59
CA LYS A 155 -0.10 6.19 -8.39
C LYS A 155 -0.14 5.86 -9.89
N LEU A 156 0.95 5.31 -10.42
CA LEU A 156 1.06 4.92 -11.83
C LEU A 156 0.00 3.89 -12.20
N LEU A 157 -0.23 2.90 -11.32
CA LEU A 157 -1.24 1.87 -11.47
C LEU A 157 -2.64 2.49 -11.49
N VAL A 158 -3.03 3.24 -10.46
CA VAL A 158 -4.38 3.82 -10.34
C VAL A 158 -4.67 4.81 -11.48
N ASP A 159 -3.73 5.72 -11.77
CA ASP A 159 -3.86 6.67 -12.89
C ASP A 159 -3.92 5.93 -14.24
N GLY A 160 -3.21 4.80 -14.36
CA GLY A 160 -3.23 3.93 -15.52
C GLY A 160 -4.59 3.25 -15.72
N LEU A 161 -5.10 2.60 -14.67
CA LEU A 161 -6.38 1.91 -14.69
C LEU A 161 -7.54 2.87 -15.00
N ALA A 162 -7.49 4.09 -14.49
CA ALA A 162 -8.47 5.14 -14.76
C ALA A 162 -8.55 5.55 -16.24
N ARG A 163 -7.46 5.37 -17.01
CA ARG A 163 -7.37 5.73 -18.43
C ARG A 163 -7.75 4.59 -19.37
N ILE A 164 -7.86 3.36 -18.87
CA ILE A 164 -8.27 2.22 -19.69
C ILE A 164 -9.71 2.46 -20.15
N GLN A 165 -9.90 2.43 -21.47
CA GLN A 165 -11.21 2.52 -22.07
C GLN A 165 -11.96 1.21 -21.92
N THR A 166 -13.25 1.31 -21.62
CA THR A 166 -14.14 0.16 -21.42
C THR A 166 -15.22 0.17 -22.48
N VAL A 167 -15.25 -0.88 -23.29
CA VAL A 167 -16.29 -1.08 -24.30
C VAL A 167 -17.25 -2.15 -23.81
N GLN A 168 -18.52 -1.76 -23.66
CA GLN A 168 -19.62 -2.69 -23.39
C GLN A 168 -20.30 -3.06 -24.70
N THR A 169 -20.41 -4.36 -24.99
CA THR A 169 -21.18 -4.81 -26.16
C THR A 169 -22.66 -4.93 -25.80
N GLN A 170 -23.56 -4.39 -26.62
CA GLN A 170 -25.01 -4.41 -26.36
C GLN A 170 -25.64 -5.83 -26.29
N LYS A 171 -24.88 -6.90 -26.59
CA LYS A 171 -25.38 -8.28 -26.69
C LYS A 171 -24.92 -9.23 -25.59
N ASN A 172 -24.01 -8.81 -24.70
CA ASN A 172 -23.56 -9.58 -23.53
C ASN A 172 -23.10 -8.61 -22.44
N ASP A 173 -23.22 -8.99 -21.16
CA ASP A 173 -22.66 -8.27 -20.01
C ASP A 173 -21.10 -8.25 -19.97
N MET A 174 -20.46 -8.62 -21.08
CA MET A 174 -19.03 -8.76 -21.21
C MET A 174 -18.39 -7.40 -21.51
N LYS A 175 -17.50 -6.96 -20.63
CA LYS A 175 -16.69 -5.75 -20.81
C LYS A 175 -15.38 -6.11 -21.45
N PHE A 176 -14.99 -5.33 -22.45
CA PHE A 176 -13.67 -5.41 -23.06
C PHE A 176 -12.86 -4.20 -22.67
N PHE A 177 -11.60 -4.44 -22.33
CA PHE A 177 -10.64 -3.40 -22.01
C PHE A 177 -9.63 -3.25 -23.15
N ASP A 178 -9.15 -2.02 -23.32
CA ASP A 178 -8.01 -1.75 -24.18
C ASP A 178 -6.75 -2.45 -23.63
N LEU A 179 -6.45 -3.63 -24.17
CA LEU A 179 -5.31 -4.43 -23.77
C LEU A 179 -3.97 -3.73 -24.05
N GLN A 180 -3.91 -2.83 -25.03
CA GLN A 180 -2.71 -2.05 -25.30
C GLN A 180 -2.48 -1.03 -24.18
N ALA A 181 -3.55 -0.40 -23.68
CA ALA A 181 -3.47 0.47 -22.50
C ALA A 181 -3.00 -0.31 -21.26
N VAL A 182 -3.52 -1.53 -21.03
CA VAL A 182 -3.09 -2.40 -19.91
C VAL A 182 -1.60 -2.74 -20.04
N GLN A 183 -1.15 -3.18 -21.22
CA GLN A 183 0.27 -3.45 -21.48
C GLN A 183 1.15 -2.21 -21.28
N GLY A 184 0.64 -1.03 -21.62
CA GLY A 184 1.31 0.25 -21.34
C GLY A 184 1.46 0.57 -19.85
N ILE A 185 0.61 0.04 -18.98
CA ILE A 185 0.80 0.11 -17.52
C ILE A 185 1.95 -0.80 -17.10
N ILE A 186 1.92 -2.07 -17.53
CA ILE A 186 2.96 -3.06 -17.22
C ILE A 186 4.34 -2.54 -17.63
N TYR A 187 4.48 -2.05 -18.86
CA TYR A 187 5.74 -1.51 -19.35
C TYR A 187 6.26 -0.37 -18.47
N ARG A 188 5.39 0.57 -18.08
CA ARG A 188 5.78 1.71 -17.25
C ARG A 188 6.17 1.30 -15.83
N LEU A 189 5.50 0.28 -15.27
CA LEU A 189 5.89 -0.30 -13.97
C LEU A 189 7.24 -1.01 -14.05
N GLN A 190 7.53 -1.73 -15.14
CA GLN A 190 8.84 -2.34 -15.38
C GLN A 190 9.96 -1.29 -15.53
N GLN A 191 9.68 -0.14 -16.16
CA GLN A 191 10.67 0.96 -16.21
C GLN A 191 10.93 1.55 -14.83
N LEU A 192 9.88 1.73 -14.02
CA LEU A 192 10.00 2.20 -12.64
C LEU A 192 10.84 1.24 -11.78
N GLU A 193 10.67 -0.07 -11.96
CA GLU A 193 11.46 -1.08 -11.26
C GLU A 193 12.94 -1.08 -11.69
N LYS A 194 13.23 -0.86 -12.98
CA LYS A 194 14.61 -0.68 -13.45
C LYS A 194 15.25 0.57 -12.85
N GLU A 195 14.51 1.67 -12.80
CA GLU A 195 14.94 2.91 -12.15
C GLU A 195 15.25 2.69 -10.66
N GLU A 196 14.37 1.98 -9.94
CA GLU A 196 14.53 1.63 -8.54
C GLU A 196 15.77 0.78 -8.29
N ARG A 197 15.99 -0.27 -9.10
CA ARG A 197 17.20 -1.11 -8.99
C ARG A 197 18.47 -0.31 -9.21
N LEU A 198 18.50 0.57 -10.21
CA LEU A 198 19.62 1.46 -10.44
C LEU A 198 19.84 2.40 -9.26
N PHE A 199 18.77 2.95 -8.70
CA PHE A 199 18.82 3.81 -7.52
C PHE A 199 19.43 3.09 -6.31
N MET A 200 19.03 1.85 -6.04
CA MET A 200 19.57 1.06 -4.93
C MET A 200 21.08 0.81 -5.09
N LEU A 201 21.53 0.43 -6.28
CA LEU A 201 22.95 0.25 -6.58
C LEU A 201 23.74 1.56 -6.43
N LEU A 202 23.16 2.68 -6.89
CA LEU A 202 23.76 4.00 -6.70
C LEU A 202 23.90 4.34 -5.22
N ALA A 203 22.84 4.17 -4.44
CA ALA A 203 22.84 4.50 -3.02
C ALA A 203 23.90 3.70 -2.26
N GLU A 204 24.01 2.40 -2.55
CA GLU A 204 25.04 1.52 -1.98
C GLU A 204 26.46 2.04 -2.27
N ILE A 205 26.78 2.26 -3.55
CA ILE A 205 28.12 2.73 -3.94
C ILE A 205 28.40 4.13 -3.38
N VAL A 206 27.43 5.04 -3.43
CA VAL A 206 27.58 6.38 -2.84
C VAL A 206 27.82 6.26 -1.34
N ALA A 207 27.13 5.37 -0.62
CA ALA A 207 27.36 5.15 0.80
C ALA A 207 28.78 4.62 1.10
N GLU A 208 29.28 3.68 0.30
CA GLU A 208 30.67 3.21 0.38
C GLU A 208 31.67 4.36 0.19
N GLN A 209 31.52 5.12 -0.88
CA GLN A 209 32.42 6.23 -1.22
C GLN A 209 32.35 7.37 -0.18
N SER A 210 31.17 7.61 0.38
CA SER A 210 30.95 8.63 1.42
C SER A 210 31.66 8.27 2.73
N LYS A 211 31.70 6.97 3.08
CA LYS A 211 32.42 6.46 4.26
C LYS A 211 33.94 6.65 4.11
N LEU A 212 34.47 6.42 2.90
CA LEU A 212 35.89 6.60 2.59
C LEU A 212 36.29 8.08 2.50
N ASN A 213 35.39 8.93 2.02
CA ASN A 213 35.67 10.35 1.72
C ASN A 213 34.70 11.30 2.42
N GLN A 214 34.64 11.26 3.76
CA GLN A 214 33.67 12.06 4.55
C GLN A 214 33.76 13.57 4.28
N ALA A 215 34.97 14.11 4.08
CA ALA A 215 35.16 15.53 3.76
C ALA A 215 34.61 15.91 2.38
N ALA A 216 34.58 14.96 1.43
CA ALA A 216 34.07 15.18 0.07
C ALA A 216 32.55 15.39 0.04
N MET A 217 31.82 14.93 1.07
CA MET A 217 30.36 15.06 1.15
C MET A 217 29.87 16.51 1.28
N SER A 218 30.73 17.39 1.80
CA SER A 218 30.39 18.77 2.14
C SER A 218 30.75 19.78 1.06
N THR A 219 31.41 19.36 -0.03
CA THR A 219 31.88 20.27 -1.08
C THR A 219 31.37 19.85 -2.47
N PRO A 220 31.05 20.81 -3.37
CA PRO A 220 30.63 20.48 -4.74
C PRO A 220 31.68 19.70 -5.53
N GLN A 221 32.97 20.00 -5.31
CA GLN A 221 34.09 19.30 -5.95
C GLN A 221 34.18 17.84 -5.46
N GLY A 222 33.99 17.61 -4.17
CA GLY A 222 33.95 16.27 -3.60
C GLY A 222 32.77 15.44 -4.11
N GLN A 223 31.60 16.06 -4.27
CA GLN A 223 30.44 15.40 -4.88
C GLN A 223 30.71 14.95 -6.32
N GLU A 224 31.39 15.77 -7.11
CA GLU A 224 31.78 15.41 -8.48
C GLU A 224 32.80 14.26 -8.51
N VAL A 225 33.72 14.21 -7.54
CA VAL A 225 34.64 13.06 -7.39
C VAL A 225 33.86 11.80 -7.07
N ILE A 226 32.96 11.84 -6.09
CA ILE A 226 32.11 10.69 -5.73
C ILE A 226 31.32 10.22 -6.96
N ARG A 227 30.69 11.15 -7.69
CA ARG A 227 29.94 10.83 -8.91
C ARG A 227 30.77 10.08 -9.94
N ARG A 228 31.99 10.54 -10.22
CA ARG A 228 32.88 9.89 -11.20
C ARG A 228 33.25 8.47 -10.75
N VAL A 229 33.61 8.31 -9.48
CA VAL A 229 33.95 6.99 -8.93
C VAL A 229 32.74 6.07 -8.98
N THR A 230 31.56 6.53 -8.54
CA THR A 230 30.31 5.77 -8.62
C THR A 230 30.00 5.31 -10.04
N THR A 231 30.21 6.19 -11.04
CA THR A 231 29.99 5.85 -12.45
C THR A 231 30.93 4.75 -12.93
N ILE A 232 32.20 4.83 -12.54
CA ILE A 232 33.21 3.81 -12.88
C ILE A 232 32.84 2.47 -12.22
N GLU A 233 32.48 2.48 -10.94
CA GLU A 233 32.12 1.26 -10.22
C GLU A 233 30.84 0.62 -10.73
N LEU A 234 29.81 1.40 -11.08
CA LEU A 234 28.59 0.87 -11.69
C LEU A 234 28.86 0.15 -13.02
N ARG A 235 29.75 0.71 -13.85
CA ARG A 235 30.14 0.10 -15.13
C ARG A 235 30.94 -1.18 -14.91
N GLN A 236 31.90 -1.16 -14.00
CA GLN A 236 32.82 -2.27 -13.78
C GLN A 236 32.20 -3.43 -13.01
N ARG A 237 31.45 -3.14 -11.93
CA ARG A 237 30.87 -4.15 -11.03
C ARG A 237 29.51 -4.66 -11.50
N HIS A 238 28.70 -3.79 -12.10
CA HIS A 238 27.28 -4.08 -12.38
C HIS A 238 26.91 -4.02 -13.86
N GLY A 239 27.85 -3.70 -14.76
CA GLY A 239 27.60 -3.67 -16.20
C GLY A 239 26.56 -2.64 -16.63
N VAL A 240 26.33 -1.59 -15.83
CA VAL A 240 25.36 -0.54 -16.17
C VAL A 240 25.92 0.31 -17.30
N GLU A 241 25.28 0.25 -18.46
CA GLU A 241 25.63 1.07 -19.63
C GLU A 241 24.88 2.41 -19.63
N GLY A 242 25.51 3.44 -20.22
CA GLY A 242 24.97 4.79 -20.32
C GLY A 242 25.39 5.72 -19.18
N ASP A 243 24.76 6.89 -19.15
CA ASP A 243 24.98 7.91 -18.14
C ASP A 243 23.93 7.79 -17.03
N ILE A 244 24.37 8.05 -15.79
CA ILE A 244 23.48 8.06 -14.63
C ILE A 244 22.64 9.34 -14.68
N PRO A 245 21.30 9.25 -14.61
CA PRO A 245 20.47 10.44 -14.55
C PRO A 245 20.84 11.30 -13.34
N ASP A 246 21.05 12.60 -13.56
CA ASP A 246 21.49 13.54 -12.53
C ASP A 246 20.59 13.52 -11.28
N ALA A 247 19.28 13.49 -11.51
CA ALA A 247 18.28 13.44 -10.45
C ALA A 247 18.40 12.16 -9.60
N LEU A 248 18.75 11.01 -10.21
CA LEU A 248 18.92 9.75 -9.49
C LEU A 248 20.14 9.80 -8.58
N PHE A 249 21.25 10.35 -9.09
CA PHE A 249 22.47 10.52 -8.30
C PHE A 249 22.26 11.47 -7.13
N GLN A 250 21.61 12.63 -7.35
CA GLN A 250 21.33 13.57 -6.27
C GLN A 250 20.41 12.96 -5.21
N LYS A 251 19.38 12.23 -5.62
CA LYS A 251 18.50 11.51 -4.70
C LYS A 251 19.28 10.48 -3.86
N ALA A 252 20.19 9.71 -4.48
CA ALA A 252 21.01 8.73 -3.77
C ALA A 252 21.95 9.41 -2.77
N PHE A 253 22.54 10.54 -3.16
CA PHE A 253 23.42 11.33 -2.31
C PHE A 253 22.69 11.94 -1.10
N GLU A 254 21.48 12.47 -1.30
CA GLU A 254 20.61 12.96 -0.23
C GLU A 254 20.21 11.84 0.75
N LEU A 255 19.87 10.66 0.23
CA LEU A 255 19.58 9.48 1.04
C LEU A 255 20.75 9.13 1.97
N VAL A 256 21.97 9.03 1.43
CA VAL A 256 23.18 8.71 2.21
C VAL A 256 23.47 9.79 3.26
N LYS A 257 23.20 11.07 2.95
CA LYS A 257 23.29 12.14 3.96
C LYS A 257 22.31 11.95 5.10
N LEU A 258 21.04 11.63 4.80
CA LEU A 258 20.02 11.37 5.80
C LEU A 258 20.37 10.13 6.65
N GLU A 259 20.84 9.05 6.02
CA GLU A 259 21.35 7.85 6.71
C GLU A 259 22.45 8.21 7.71
N ALA A 260 23.44 9.00 7.28
CA ALA A 260 24.54 9.43 8.12
C ALA A 260 24.07 10.32 9.29
N ILE A 261 23.11 11.21 9.06
CA ILE A 261 22.51 12.03 10.14
C ILE A 261 21.78 11.14 11.13
N TYR A 262 20.94 10.22 10.65
CA TYR A 262 20.18 9.31 11.52
C TYR A 262 21.11 8.46 12.37
N SER A 263 22.04 7.75 11.71
CA SER A 263 22.91 6.76 12.34
C SER A 263 23.92 7.36 13.32
N ASN A 264 24.47 8.54 13.01
CA ASN A 264 25.55 9.14 13.81
C ASN A 264 25.06 10.16 14.83
N ALA A 265 23.92 10.83 14.60
CA ALA A 265 23.45 11.93 15.46
C ALA A 265 22.13 11.61 16.17
N ILE A 266 21.16 11.00 15.49
CA ILE A 266 19.81 10.76 16.04
C ILE A 266 19.76 9.47 16.85
N LEU A 267 20.11 8.34 16.22
CA LEU A 267 19.98 7.01 16.81
C LEU A 267 20.74 6.86 18.15
N PRO A 268 21.96 7.40 18.32
CA PRO A 268 22.62 7.38 19.63
C PRO A 268 21.84 8.09 20.75
N GLN A 269 21.05 9.13 20.42
CA GLN A 269 20.20 9.83 21.38
C GLN A 269 18.90 9.07 21.65
N VAL A 270 18.33 8.45 20.62
CA VAL A 270 17.15 7.56 20.74
C VAL A 270 17.46 6.38 21.67
N VAL A 271 18.62 5.74 21.49
CA VAL A 271 19.12 4.66 22.37
C VAL A 271 19.29 5.12 23.82
N ARG A 272 19.60 6.41 24.04
CA ARG A 272 19.70 7.01 25.39
C ARG A 272 18.34 7.38 26.00
N GLY A 273 17.23 7.03 25.34
CA GLY A 273 15.86 7.21 25.83
C GLY A 273 15.10 8.38 25.20
N ASN A 274 15.67 9.09 24.21
CA ASN A 274 14.96 10.18 23.54
C ASN A 274 14.19 9.71 22.31
N ALA A 275 13.15 8.90 22.52
CA ALA A 275 12.37 8.29 21.46
C ALA A 275 11.63 9.30 20.56
N ALA A 276 11.31 10.50 21.07
CA ALA A 276 10.66 11.55 20.28
C ALA A 276 11.49 11.96 19.04
N LEU A 277 12.82 11.91 19.13
CA LEU A 277 13.70 12.25 18.00
C LEU A 277 13.56 11.27 16.83
N ARG A 278 13.24 10.00 17.11
CA ARG A 278 12.98 9.00 16.08
C ARG A 278 11.76 9.39 15.27
N GLN A 279 10.65 9.65 15.96
CA GLN A 279 9.39 10.02 15.34
C GLN A 279 9.51 11.33 14.54
N ASP A 280 10.13 12.35 15.13
CA ASP A 280 10.42 13.62 14.47
C ASP A 280 11.24 13.44 13.17
N PHE A 281 12.20 12.52 13.19
CA PHE A 281 13.03 12.24 12.02
C PHE A 281 12.25 11.47 10.95
N ILE A 282 11.47 10.46 11.32
CA ILE A 282 10.60 9.71 10.39
C ILE A 282 9.66 10.69 9.65
N GLU A 283 9.01 11.58 10.40
CA GLU A 283 8.05 12.54 9.82
C GLU A 283 8.68 13.55 8.86
N LYS A 284 9.93 13.98 9.13
CA LYS A 284 10.60 15.04 8.37
C LYS A 284 11.48 14.51 7.24
N SER A 285 12.04 13.31 7.37
CA SER A 285 13.01 12.76 6.41
C SER A 285 12.35 12.20 5.16
N GLY A 286 11.11 11.72 5.27
CA GLY A 286 10.42 11.03 4.18
C GLY A 286 11.01 9.65 3.85
N LEU A 287 11.89 9.12 4.69
CA LEU A 287 12.33 7.73 4.62
C LEU A 287 11.22 6.81 5.11
N ASP A 288 11.09 5.65 4.48
CA ASP A 288 10.14 4.64 4.94
C ASP A 288 10.62 3.96 6.23
N LEU A 289 9.65 3.42 6.96
CA LEU A 289 9.90 2.83 8.27
C LEU A 289 10.80 1.60 8.17
N PHE A 290 10.66 0.77 7.11
CA PHE A 290 11.49 -0.43 6.96
C PHE A 290 12.97 -0.07 6.77
N TYR A 291 13.26 0.93 5.96
CA TYR A 291 14.63 1.40 5.78
C TYR A 291 15.24 1.93 7.09
N ILE A 292 14.47 2.70 7.86
CA ILE A 292 14.92 3.18 9.18
C ILE A 292 15.15 2.03 10.15
N GLU A 293 14.25 1.05 10.19
CA GLU A 293 14.37 -0.12 11.06
C GLU A 293 15.59 -0.97 10.71
N ASP A 294 15.94 -1.10 9.42
CA ASP A 294 17.16 -1.77 8.98
C ASP A 294 18.43 -1.04 9.47
N LEU A 295 18.45 0.29 9.42
CA LEU A 295 19.55 1.08 10.00
C LEU A 295 19.67 0.88 11.52
N GLU A 296 18.55 0.77 12.22
CA GLU A 296 18.53 0.46 13.66
C GLU A 296 19.11 -0.92 13.96
N ASP A 297 18.72 -1.93 13.17
CA ASP A 297 19.24 -3.30 13.29
C ASP A 297 20.75 -3.34 13.03
N GLN A 298 21.22 -2.67 11.97
CA GLN A 298 22.64 -2.55 11.67
C GLN A 298 23.43 -1.87 12.80
N TYR A 299 22.90 -0.77 13.34
CA TYR A 299 23.54 -0.05 14.45
C TYR A 299 23.60 -0.89 15.72
N CYS A 300 22.49 -1.53 16.11
CA CYS A 300 22.45 -2.41 17.28
C CYS A 300 23.39 -3.60 17.14
N SER A 301 23.44 -4.21 15.95
CA SER A 301 24.37 -5.30 15.64
C SER A 301 25.82 -4.87 15.77
N LYS A 302 26.18 -3.71 15.19
CA LYS A 302 27.54 -3.16 15.25
C LYS A 302 27.98 -2.82 16.68
N ASN A 303 27.05 -2.36 17.52
CA ASN A 303 27.31 -1.97 18.91
C ASN A 303 27.01 -3.08 19.94
N ARG A 304 26.65 -4.29 19.49
CA ARG A 304 26.31 -5.45 20.33
C ARG A 304 25.20 -5.15 21.36
N LEU A 305 24.19 -4.38 20.95
CA LEU A 305 23.02 -4.09 21.76
C LEU A 305 22.02 -5.25 21.73
N SER A 306 21.24 -5.43 22.80
CA SER A 306 20.26 -6.51 22.90
C SER A 306 19.03 -6.29 22.02
N SER A 307 18.31 -7.37 21.71
CA SER A 307 17.02 -7.32 20.99
C SER A 307 15.93 -6.57 21.76
N ASP A 308 16.01 -6.52 23.08
CA ASP A 308 15.10 -5.72 23.90
C ASP A 308 15.29 -4.22 23.69
N MET A 309 16.52 -3.78 23.37
CA MET A 309 16.79 -2.38 23.04
C MET A 309 16.06 -1.98 21.75
N LEU A 310 16.07 -2.84 20.72
CA LEU A 310 15.34 -2.60 19.47
C LEU A 310 13.84 -2.49 19.71
N LYS A 311 13.27 -3.37 20.54
CA LYS A 311 11.86 -3.28 20.92
C LYS A 311 11.54 -1.97 21.63
N MET A 312 12.40 -1.50 22.52
CA MET A 312 12.20 -0.22 23.20
C MET A 312 12.22 0.96 22.21
N ILE A 313 13.16 0.96 21.27
CA ILE A 313 13.29 2.01 20.24
C ILE A 313 12.05 2.05 19.34
N ARG A 314 11.48 0.87 19.03
CA ARG A 314 10.33 0.71 18.13
C ARG A 314 8.96 0.75 18.82
N SER A 315 8.92 0.72 20.15
CA SER A 315 7.66 0.73 20.92
C SER A 315 6.97 2.10 21.01
N VAL A 316 7.54 3.12 20.37
CA VAL A 316 7.08 4.52 20.34
C VAL A 316 6.72 4.88 18.91
#